data_AF-A0A1M5QHR8-F1
#
_entry.id   AF-A0A1M5QHR8-F1
#
_cell.length_a   1.000
_cell.length_b   1.000
_cell.length_c   1.000
_cell.angle_alpha   90.00
_cell.angle_beta   90.00
_cell.angle_gamma   90.00
#
_symmetry.space_group_name_H-M   'P 1'
#
loop_
_entity.id
_entity.type
_entity.pdbx_description
1 polymer ?
#
loop_
_entity_poly.entity_id
_entity_poly.type
_entity_poly.pdbx_seq_one_letter_code
_entity_poly.pdbx_strand_id
1 'polypeptide(L)'
;METNLGVNEWKYLKKRWGEKASVISPLGLINFGAGEDIFSKDPEIAFIESGWLKDKDNLTVEGEKILKILTQTQAYVHIHYQGLQQPVDIMILDAGSKGRETASISMAGTTISIKYPAPVYEIVQFLQECTGSSLLKGIDFIVSLPEEEAFLLGICLDLGLQAKWLEKGKGVRGFPFILTPQLVEAAVREELLATRFPISNALITLQKKKIEWSANRIEQGLRRLADKELFKPASHDYSKFVLDEKTEHLILRLSNLGTRLDLNTVWLGEKNNLDPAILYRAEAIYLQSGVFDMLRIEQEGEQVNLKGIAPIQLFDDIEISLRCCMPGLFAKSPSFTRREIKIEPPPMPKKSQVPASPPLADKRQEAQPPPMPS
;
A
#
# COMPACT_ATOMS: atom_id res chain seq x y z
N MET A 1 13.05 14.48 -20.19
CA MET A 1 14.20 13.60 -20.49
C MET A 1 14.02 12.32 -19.70
N GLU A 2 14.27 11.17 -20.33
CA GLU A 2 14.27 9.84 -19.69
C GLU A 2 15.63 9.18 -19.95
N THR A 3 16.20 8.55 -18.93
CA THR A 3 17.49 7.88 -19.03
C THR A 3 17.43 6.55 -18.30
N ASN A 4 17.77 5.48 -19.01
CA ASN A 4 17.87 4.14 -18.44
C ASN A 4 19.33 3.84 -18.13
N LEU A 5 19.59 3.48 -16.88
CA LEU A 5 20.90 3.15 -16.35
C LEU A 5 20.91 1.69 -15.92
N GLY A 6 22.02 1.02 -16.21
CA GLY A 6 22.36 -0.23 -15.57
C GLY A 6 23.02 -0.02 -14.22
N VAL A 7 23.32 -1.13 -13.56
CA VAL A 7 24.01 -1.17 -12.26
C VAL A 7 25.38 -0.49 -12.33
N ASN A 8 26.11 -0.64 -13.44
CA ASN A 8 27.45 -0.07 -13.60
C ASN A 8 27.43 1.45 -13.74
N GLU A 9 26.46 1.99 -14.48
CA GLU A 9 26.24 3.43 -14.62
C GLU A 9 25.82 4.05 -13.28
N TRP A 10 25.00 3.35 -12.49
CA TRP A 10 24.64 3.80 -11.15
C TRP A 10 25.84 3.80 -10.19
N LYS A 11 26.62 2.72 -10.18
CA LYS A 11 27.87 2.63 -9.41
C LYS A 11 28.84 3.75 -9.81
N TYR A 12 28.91 4.09 -11.10
CA TYR A 12 29.70 5.20 -11.60
C TYR A 12 29.23 6.55 -11.04
N LEU A 13 27.92 6.84 -11.09
CA LEU A 13 27.35 8.06 -10.49
C LEU A 13 27.69 8.16 -9.00
N LYS A 14 27.48 7.07 -8.27
CA LYS A 14 27.77 7.00 -6.83
C LYS A 14 29.25 7.23 -6.54
N LYS A 15 30.15 6.63 -7.30
CA LYS A 15 31.60 6.81 -7.13
C LYS A 15 32.04 8.24 -7.44
N ARG A 16 31.53 8.83 -8.52
CA ARG A 16 32.01 10.14 -9.00
C ARG A 16 31.39 11.32 -8.25
N TRP A 17 30.16 11.19 -7.73
CA TRP A 17 29.43 12.30 -7.11
C TRP A 17 28.80 11.98 -5.74
N GLY A 18 28.92 10.75 -5.24
CA GLY A 18 28.32 10.33 -3.98
C GLY A 18 28.88 11.02 -2.74
N GLU A 19 30.13 11.52 -2.77
CA GLU A 19 30.71 12.26 -1.63
C GLU A 19 30.00 13.59 -1.35
N LYS A 20 29.31 14.16 -2.34
CA LYS A 20 28.53 15.40 -2.21
C LYS A 20 27.05 15.14 -1.94
N ALA A 21 26.68 13.88 -1.75
CA ALA A 21 25.29 13.48 -1.60
C ALA A 21 24.75 13.85 -0.20
N SER A 22 23.52 14.33 -0.16
CA SER A 22 22.76 14.54 1.08
C SER A 22 22.46 13.20 1.75
N VAL A 23 22.13 13.25 3.05
CA VAL A 23 21.82 12.05 3.85
C VAL A 23 20.65 11.21 3.31
N ILE A 24 19.76 11.84 2.54
CA ILE A 24 18.60 11.20 1.90
C ILE A 24 18.73 11.07 0.38
N SER A 25 19.93 11.26 -0.15
CA SER A 25 20.19 11.06 -1.56
C SER A 25 19.94 9.61 -1.97
N PRO A 26 19.28 9.37 -3.12
CA PRO A 26 19.13 8.03 -3.66
C PRO A 26 20.47 7.35 -3.94
N LEU A 27 21.57 8.08 -4.18
CA LEU A 27 22.90 7.52 -4.40
C LEU A 27 23.44 6.78 -3.16
N GLY A 28 23.01 7.20 -1.96
CA GLY A 28 23.30 6.51 -0.71
C GLY A 28 22.32 5.36 -0.42
N LEU A 29 21.06 5.51 -0.82
CA LEU A 29 19.97 4.60 -0.49
C LEU A 29 19.91 3.35 -1.38
N ILE A 30 20.10 3.52 -2.69
CA ILE A 30 20.06 2.43 -3.66
C ILE A 30 21.43 1.74 -3.68
N ASN A 31 21.44 0.45 -3.33
CA ASN A 31 22.63 -0.39 -3.29
C ASN A 31 22.38 -1.69 -4.08
N PHE A 32 23.35 -2.05 -4.92
CA PHE A 32 23.34 -3.28 -5.70
C PHE A 32 24.27 -4.32 -5.10
N GLY A 33 23.93 -5.60 -5.22
CA GLY A 33 24.72 -6.69 -4.71
C GLY A 33 26.08 -6.84 -5.42
N ALA A 34 27.03 -7.51 -4.76
CA ALA A 34 28.28 -7.91 -5.39
C ALA A 34 28.00 -9.07 -6.37
N GLY A 35 27.67 -8.75 -7.63
CA GLY A 35 27.40 -9.74 -8.68
C GLY A 35 26.51 -9.28 -9.83
N GLU A 36 25.91 -8.09 -9.74
CA GLU A 36 24.91 -7.61 -10.72
C GLU A 36 25.53 -6.76 -11.86
N ASP A 37 26.66 -7.19 -12.42
CA ASP A 37 27.34 -6.46 -13.49
C ASP A 37 26.77 -6.88 -14.86
N ILE A 38 25.64 -6.30 -15.26
CA ILE A 38 24.88 -6.75 -16.45
C ILE A 38 25.15 -5.91 -17.73
N PHE A 39 25.86 -4.77 -17.66
CA PHE A 39 26.15 -3.95 -18.85
C PHE A 39 27.65 -3.81 -19.14
N SER A 40 28.03 -3.99 -20.42
CA SER A 40 29.41 -4.06 -20.93
C SER A 40 29.96 -2.76 -21.54
N LYS A 41 29.14 -1.70 -21.65
CA LYS A 41 29.59 -0.41 -22.16
C LYS A 41 30.30 0.39 -21.06
N ASP A 42 31.30 1.17 -21.46
CA ASP A 42 31.91 2.18 -20.59
C ASP A 42 30.81 3.16 -20.13
N PRO A 43 30.55 3.28 -18.80
CA PRO A 43 29.51 4.16 -18.27
C PRO A 43 29.59 5.60 -18.77
N GLU A 44 30.81 6.10 -19.04
CA GLU A 44 31.01 7.45 -19.58
C GLU A 44 30.37 7.62 -20.95
N ILE A 45 30.51 6.61 -21.81
CA ILE A 45 29.91 6.60 -23.13
C ILE A 45 28.38 6.59 -23.00
N ALA A 46 27.83 5.79 -22.07
CA ALA A 46 26.39 5.75 -21.84
C ALA A 46 25.82 7.10 -21.35
N PHE A 47 26.56 7.82 -20.49
CA PHE A 47 26.16 9.16 -20.04
C PHE A 47 26.28 10.24 -21.14
N ILE A 48 27.23 10.09 -22.07
CA ILE A 48 27.31 10.95 -23.26
C ILE A 48 26.16 10.64 -24.22
N GLU A 49 25.91 9.36 -24.52
CA GLU A 49 24.82 8.90 -25.40
C GLU A 49 23.43 9.33 -24.86
N SER A 50 23.25 9.36 -23.54
CA SER A 50 22.00 9.80 -22.90
C SER A 50 21.88 11.32 -22.70
N GLY A 51 22.91 12.09 -23.09
CA GLY A 51 22.89 13.55 -23.01
C GLY A 51 23.10 14.15 -21.62
N TRP A 52 23.55 13.36 -20.64
CA TRP A 52 23.93 13.88 -19.31
C TRP A 52 25.29 14.56 -19.35
N LEU A 53 26.20 13.99 -20.14
CA LEU A 53 27.55 14.49 -20.35
C LEU A 53 27.66 15.05 -21.77
N LYS A 54 28.32 16.20 -21.90
CA LYS A 54 28.75 16.74 -23.20
C LYS A 54 30.01 16.01 -23.68
N ASP A 55 30.89 15.71 -22.75
CA ASP A 55 32.14 14.97 -22.89
C ASP A 55 32.52 14.35 -21.54
N LYS A 56 33.68 13.70 -21.43
CA LYS A 56 34.09 12.98 -20.21
C LYS A 56 34.10 13.83 -18.93
N ASP A 57 34.31 15.14 -19.06
CA ASP A 57 34.51 16.02 -17.91
C ASP A 57 33.36 17.01 -17.68
N ASN A 58 32.53 17.26 -18.70
CA ASN A 58 31.52 18.31 -18.66
C ASN A 58 30.09 17.77 -18.68
N LEU A 59 29.28 18.20 -17.72
CA LEU A 59 27.84 17.96 -17.69
C LEU A 59 27.11 18.88 -18.67
N THR A 60 25.98 18.41 -19.20
CA THR A 60 25.00 19.27 -19.87
C THR A 60 24.15 20.02 -18.83
N VAL A 61 23.40 21.03 -19.26
CA VAL A 61 22.48 21.77 -18.36
C VAL A 61 21.41 20.84 -17.76
N GLU A 62 20.87 19.89 -18.54
CA GLU A 62 19.99 18.88 -17.97
C GLU A 62 20.71 17.92 -17.01
N GLY A 63 21.93 17.49 -17.35
CA GLY A 63 22.75 16.63 -16.51
C GLY A 63 23.06 17.28 -15.15
N GLU A 64 23.40 18.56 -15.12
CA GLU A 64 23.61 19.33 -13.88
C GLU A 64 22.35 19.36 -13.01
N LYS A 65 21.18 19.57 -13.60
CA LYS A 65 19.90 19.61 -12.88
C LYS A 65 19.56 18.25 -12.28
N ILE A 66 19.69 17.17 -13.04
CA ILE A 66 19.42 15.83 -12.50
C ILE A 66 20.43 15.48 -11.43
N LEU A 67 21.72 15.71 -11.67
CA LEU A 67 22.76 15.44 -10.70
C LEU A 67 22.53 16.23 -9.41
N LYS A 68 22.13 17.50 -9.50
CA LYS A 68 21.73 18.30 -8.35
C LYS A 68 20.57 17.66 -7.61
N ILE A 69 19.54 17.16 -8.28
CA ILE A 69 18.42 16.48 -7.62
C ILE A 69 18.89 15.20 -6.93
N LEU A 70 19.71 14.39 -7.59
CA LEU A 70 20.24 13.15 -7.03
C LEU A 70 21.18 13.40 -5.84
N THR A 71 22.01 14.43 -5.89
CA THR A 71 23.00 14.70 -4.83
C THR A 71 22.43 15.56 -3.71
N GLN A 72 21.55 16.52 -4.00
CA GLN A 72 21.02 17.48 -3.04
C GLN A 72 19.53 17.25 -2.75
N THR A 73 19.08 16.00 -2.78
CA THR A 73 17.70 15.65 -2.40
C THR A 73 17.40 16.18 -1.00
N GLN A 74 16.33 16.95 -0.85
CA GLN A 74 15.83 17.49 0.42
C GLN A 74 14.50 16.86 0.85
N ALA A 75 13.77 16.25 -0.07
CA ALA A 75 12.62 15.43 0.24
C ALA A 75 12.41 14.34 -0.81
N TYR A 76 11.83 13.21 -0.41
CA TYR A 76 11.38 12.18 -1.33
C TYR A 76 10.08 11.51 -0.89
N VAL A 77 9.36 10.97 -1.87
CA VAL A 77 8.28 9.99 -1.67
C VAL A 77 8.71 8.70 -2.37
N HIS A 78 8.87 7.63 -1.62
CA HIS A 78 9.22 6.31 -2.11
C HIS A 78 8.00 5.39 -2.01
N ILE A 79 7.70 4.72 -3.11
CA ILE A 79 6.60 3.78 -3.26
C ILE A 79 7.21 2.45 -3.69
N HIS A 80 7.06 1.42 -2.85
CA HIS A 80 7.42 0.05 -3.18
C HIS A 80 6.15 -0.75 -3.42
N TYR A 81 5.94 -1.23 -4.65
CA TYR A 81 4.74 -1.96 -5.05
C TYR A 81 5.02 -3.43 -5.33
N GLN A 82 4.36 -4.31 -4.59
CA GLN A 82 4.41 -5.77 -4.71
C GLN A 82 3.04 -6.32 -5.10
N GLY A 83 2.67 -6.17 -6.37
CA GLY A 83 1.47 -6.79 -6.94
C GLY A 83 1.65 -7.32 -8.37
N LEU A 84 2.83 -7.11 -8.97
CA LEU A 84 3.21 -7.61 -10.29
C LEU A 84 4.15 -8.81 -10.17
N GLN A 85 4.48 -9.44 -11.31
CA GLN A 85 5.50 -10.49 -11.37
C GLN A 85 6.87 -10.02 -10.85
N GLN A 86 7.18 -8.73 -11.00
CA GLN A 86 8.37 -8.11 -10.44
C GLN A 86 7.94 -6.90 -9.61
N PRO A 87 8.44 -6.76 -8.36
CA PRO A 87 8.22 -5.56 -7.57
C PRO A 87 8.70 -4.31 -8.31
N VAL A 88 8.01 -3.20 -8.08
CA VAL A 88 8.35 -1.90 -8.66
C VAL A 88 8.66 -0.93 -7.55
N ASP A 89 9.85 -0.34 -7.60
CA ASP A 89 10.28 0.73 -6.70
C ASP A 89 10.23 2.06 -7.45
N ILE A 90 9.54 3.06 -6.88
CA ILE A 90 9.42 4.40 -7.45
C ILE A 90 9.78 5.42 -6.38
N MET A 91 10.81 6.23 -6.63
CA MET A 91 11.18 7.37 -5.78
C MET A 91 10.93 8.67 -6.53
N ILE A 92 10.11 9.55 -6.00
CA ILE A 92 9.96 10.93 -6.47
C ILE A 92 10.82 11.80 -5.57
N LEU A 93 11.69 12.62 -6.16
CA LEU A 93 12.72 13.38 -5.46
C LEU A 93 12.51 14.88 -5.67
N ASP A 94 12.79 15.66 -4.63
CA ASP A 94 12.83 17.12 -4.69
C ASP A 94 14.11 17.67 -4.06
N ALA A 95 14.77 18.59 -4.75
CA ALA A 95 15.98 19.27 -4.29
C ALA A 95 15.68 20.56 -3.49
N GLY A 96 14.41 20.94 -3.31
CA GLY A 96 14.00 22.07 -2.49
C GLY A 96 14.34 23.45 -3.06
N SER A 97 14.72 23.54 -4.33
CA SER A 97 14.93 24.82 -5.00
C SER A 97 13.58 25.53 -5.23
N LYS A 98 13.58 26.86 -5.39
CA LYS A 98 12.38 27.70 -5.70
C LYS A 98 11.83 27.44 -7.12
N GLY A 99 11.72 26.18 -7.53
CA GLY A 99 11.31 25.72 -8.85
C GLY A 99 10.92 24.25 -8.83
N ARG A 100 10.25 23.79 -9.89
CA ARG A 100 9.74 22.43 -10.09
C ARG A 100 10.85 21.40 -10.40
N GLU A 101 11.99 21.48 -9.73
CA GLU A 101 13.14 20.59 -9.96
C GLU A 101 12.90 19.25 -9.26
N THR A 102 12.00 18.45 -9.84
CA THR A 102 11.70 17.11 -9.37
C THR A 102 12.16 16.08 -10.39
N ALA A 103 12.66 14.95 -9.92
CA ALA A 103 12.97 13.80 -10.76
C ALA A 103 12.31 12.56 -10.15
N SER A 104 11.96 11.59 -10.99
CA SER A 104 11.57 10.27 -10.51
C SER A 104 12.64 9.25 -10.87
N ILE A 105 12.91 8.34 -9.94
CA ILE A 105 13.67 7.12 -10.18
C ILE A 105 12.67 5.97 -10.12
N SER A 106 12.66 5.11 -11.12
CA SER A 106 11.99 3.82 -11.02
C SER A 106 12.98 2.68 -11.22
N MET A 107 12.83 1.61 -10.44
CA MET A 107 13.65 0.41 -10.55
C MET A 107 12.77 -0.79 -10.84
N ALA A 108 13.16 -1.56 -11.86
CA ALA A 108 12.56 -2.84 -12.21
C ALA A 108 13.69 -3.82 -12.59
N GLY A 109 13.90 -4.82 -11.74
CA GLY A 109 15.06 -5.71 -11.85
C GLY A 109 16.37 -4.93 -11.74
N THR A 110 17.24 -5.06 -12.75
CA THR A 110 18.57 -4.41 -12.79
C THR A 110 18.60 -3.11 -13.59
N THR A 111 17.43 -2.60 -14.00
CA THR A 111 17.32 -1.36 -14.77
C THR A 111 16.79 -0.24 -13.88
N ILE A 112 17.46 0.91 -13.91
CA ILE A 112 17.06 2.13 -13.23
C ILE A 112 16.65 3.15 -14.29
N SER A 113 15.40 3.60 -14.29
CA SER A 113 14.95 4.70 -15.13
C SER A 113 14.92 5.99 -14.32
N ILE A 114 15.49 7.06 -14.86
CA ILE A 114 15.44 8.40 -14.30
C ILE A 114 14.69 9.30 -15.26
N LYS A 115 13.61 9.93 -14.78
CA LYS A 115 12.81 10.89 -15.56
C LYS A 115 12.86 12.27 -14.92
N TYR A 116 13.13 13.27 -15.76
CA TYR A 116 13.16 14.69 -15.39
C TYR A 116 12.40 15.54 -16.41
N PRO A 117 11.41 16.37 -15.98
CA PRO A 117 10.84 16.41 -14.63
C PRO A 117 10.10 15.10 -14.26
N ALA A 118 9.81 14.89 -12.97
CA ALA A 118 9.08 13.71 -12.50
C ALA A 118 7.65 13.65 -13.11
N PRO A 119 7.24 12.56 -13.78
CA PRO A 119 5.91 12.41 -14.35
C PRO A 119 4.91 11.93 -13.29
N VAL A 120 4.65 12.75 -12.28
CA VAL A 120 3.81 12.38 -11.11
C VAL A 120 2.42 11.87 -11.53
N TYR A 121 1.82 12.46 -12.55
CA TYR A 121 0.53 12.01 -13.08
C TYR A 121 0.58 10.59 -13.62
N GLU A 122 1.62 10.21 -14.37
CA GLU A 122 1.80 8.85 -14.89
C GLU A 122 1.97 7.84 -13.76
N ILE A 123 2.70 8.21 -12.70
CA ILE A 123 2.91 7.36 -11.52
C ILE A 123 1.58 7.11 -10.79
N VAL A 124 0.80 8.16 -10.55
CA VAL A 124 -0.52 8.03 -9.91
C VAL A 124 -1.47 7.21 -10.79
N GLN A 125 -1.48 7.45 -12.10
CA GLN A 125 -2.29 6.69 -13.04
C GLN A 125 -1.90 5.20 -13.04
N PHE A 126 -0.61 4.88 -13.08
CA PHE A 126 -0.10 3.51 -12.97
C PHE A 126 -0.61 2.84 -11.69
N LEU A 127 -0.52 3.52 -10.54
CA LEU A 127 -1.02 2.97 -9.28
C LEU A 127 -2.54 2.79 -9.29
N GLN A 128 -3.31 3.69 -9.91
CA GLN A 128 -4.76 3.55 -10.11
C GLN A 128 -5.13 2.35 -10.97
N GLU A 129 -4.36 2.09 -12.03
CA GLU A 129 -4.55 0.90 -12.87
C GLU A 129 -4.23 -0.39 -12.10
N CYS A 130 -3.26 -0.35 -11.17
CA CYS A 130 -2.84 -1.49 -10.39
C CYS A 130 -3.74 -1.80 -9.18
N THR A 131 -4.14 -0.79 -8.42
CA THR A 131 -4.92 -0.96 -7.19
C THR A 131 -6.42 -0.72 -7.37
N GLY A 132 -6.82 -0.20 -8.53
CA GLY A 132 -8.20 0.20 -8.81
C GLY A 132 -8.55 1.55 -8.19
N SER A 133 -9.74 2.06 -8.52
CA SER A 133 -10.19 3.40 -8.11
C SER A 133 -11.56 3.37 -7.43
N SER A 134 -11.85 2.31 -6.68
CA SER A 134 -13.17 2.14 -6.05
C SER A 134 -13.49 3.30 -5.10
N LEU A 135 -14.69 3.87 -5.29
CA LEU A 135 -15.30 4.88 -4.41
C LEU A 135 -16.19 4.25 -3.33
N LEU A 136 -16.37 2.93 -3.34
CA LEU A 136 -17.16 2.25 -2.31
C LEU A 136 -16.46 2.39 -0.96
N LYS A 137 -17.24 2.54 0.11
CA LYS A 137 -16.69 2.58 1.48
C LYS A 137 -15.90 1.29 1.73
N GLY A 138 -14.65 1.44 2.17
CA GLY A 138 -13.79 0.32 2.55
C GLY A 138 -14.30 -0.41 3.80
N ILE A 139 -13.51 -1.37 4.27
CA ILE A 139 -13.81 -2.14 5.49
C ILE A 139 -14.01 -1.19 6.67
N ASP A 140 -15.12 -1.32 7.38
CA ASP A 140 -15.42 -0.56 8.60
C ASP A 140 -14.61 -1.10 9.79
N PHE A 141 -13.30 -0.90 9.74
CA PHE A 141 -12.35 -1.39 10.74
C PHE A 141 -11.31 -0.31 11.02
N ILE A 142 -11.23 0.14 12.28
CA ILE A 142 -10.23 1.12 12.72
C ILE A 142 -9.82 0.74 14.13
N VAL A 143 -8.52 0.55 14.35
CA VAL A 143 -7.97 0.31 15.68
C VAL A 143 -6.59 0.94 15.80
N SER A 144 -6.29 1.44 17.00
CA SER A 144 -4.96 1.91 17.39
C SER A 144 -4.49 1.06 18.57
N LEU A 145 -3.35 0.41 18.41
CA LEU A 145 -2.81 -0.57 19.37
C LEU A 145 -1.32 -0.33 19.61
N PRO A 146 -0.79 -0.60 20.81
CA PRO A 146 0.64 -0.69 21.03
C PRO A 146 1.28 -1.72 20.08
N GLU A 147 2.55 -1.51 19.69
CA GLU A 147 3.29 -2.36 18.73
C GLU A 147 3.14 -3.88 18.99
N GLU A 148 3.22 -4.28 20.26
CA GLU A 148 3.09 -5.67 20.69
C GLU A 148 1.69 -6.25 20.41
N GLU A 149 0.65 -5.50 20.77
CA GLU A 149 -0.74 -5.93 20.58
C GLU A 149 -1.12 -5.92 19.10
N ALA A 150 -0.64 -4.93 18.34
CA ALA A 150 -0.81 -4.87 16.90
C ALA A 150 -0.20 -6.08 16.21
N PHE A 151 1.02 -6.46 16.59
CA PHE A 151 1.69 -7.66 16.06
C PHE A 151 0.91 -8.94 16.36
N LEU A 152 0.45 -9.12 17.59
CA LEU A 152 -0.37 -10.28 17.96
C LEU A 152 -1.70 -10.31 17.21
N LEU A 153 -2.36 -9.17 17.05
CA LEU A 153 -3.56 -9.04 16.21
C LEU A 153 -3.24 -9.45 14.77
N GLY A 154 -2.13 -8.97 14.19
CA GLY A 154 -1.68 -9.35 12.85
C GLY A 154 -1.52 -10.86 12.68
N ILE A 155 -0.81 -11.51 13.61
CA ILE A 155 -0.66 -12.97 13.63
C ILE A 155 -2.01 -13.68 13.69
N CYS A 156 -2.93 -13.20 14.53
CA CYS A 156 -4.26 -13.81 14.65
C CYS A 156 -5.09 -13.63 13.37
N LEU A 157 -5.01 -12.47 12.71
CA LEU A 157 -5.65 -12.22 11.43
C LEU A 157 -5.08 -13.14 10.35
N ASP A 158 -3.75 -13.27 10.26
CA ASP A 158 -3.08 -14.14 9.31
C ASP A 158 -3.44 -15.63 9.49
N LEU A 159 -3.51 -16.10 10.75
CA LEU A 159 -4.00 -17.43 11.07
C LEU A 159 -5.47 -17.63 10.65
N GLY A 160 -6.32 -16.63 10.89
CA GLY A 160 -7.72 -16.66 10.45
C GLY A 160 -7.86 -16.65 8.93
N LEU A 161 -7.00 -15.91 8.21
CA LEU A 161 -6.92 -15.93 6.76
C LEU A 161 -6.57 -17.32 6.25
N GLN A 162 -5.53 -17.96 6.81
CA GLN A 162 -5.16 -19.33 6.46
C GLN A 162 -6.29 -20.32 6.72
N ALA A 163 -6.99 -20.19 7.84
CA ALA A 163 -8.14 -21.05 8.15
C ALA A 163 -9.27 -20.91 7.11
N LYS A 164 -9.59 -19.68 6.67
CA LYS A 164 -10.57 -19.43 5.59
C LYS A 164 -10.12 -20.01 4.24
N TRP A 165 -8.82 -19.94 3.92
CA TRP A 165 -8.29 -20.58 2.70
C TRP A 165 -8.39 -22.09 2.75
N LEU A 166 -8.10 -22.70 3.90
CA LEU A 166 -8.26 -24.14 4.11
C LEU A 166 -9.74 -24.57 4.00
N GLU A 167 -10.66 -23.77 4.54
CA GLU A 167 -12.10 -24.00 4.38
C GLU A 167 -12.52 -23.98 2.90
N LYS A 168 -12.14 -22.93 2.16
CA LYS A 168 -12.45 -22.82 0.72
C LYS A 168 -11.82 -23.94 -0.11
N GLY A 169 -10.56 -24.28 0.15
CA GLY A 169 -9.78 -25.22 -0.67
C GLY A 169 -10.01 -26.69 -0.34
N LYS A 170 -10.34 -27.02 0.91
CA LYS A 170 -10.48 -28.41 1.38
C LYS A 170 -11.88 -28.77 1.87
N GLY A 171 -12.82 -27.82 1.86
CA GLY A 171 -14.19 -28.04 2.34
C GLY A 171 -14.29 -28.36 3.84
N VAL A 172 -13.23 -28.09 4.61
CA VAL A 172 -13.22 -28.28 6.06
C VAL A 172 -13.95 -27.12 6.70
N ARG A 173 -15.03 -27.38 7.46
CA ARG A 173 -15.70 -26.33 8.24
C ARG A 173 -14.68 -25.68 9.19
N GLY A 174 -14.26 -24.46 8.86
CA GLY A 174 -13.23 -23.72 9.60
C GLY A 174 -13.78 -22.83 10.70
N PHE A 175 -15.11 -22.69 10.82
CA PHE A 175 -15.74 -21.68 11.67
C PHE A 175 -16.71 -22.27 12.71
N PRO A 176 -16.65 -21.78 13.97
CA PRO A 176 -15.80 -20.69 14.46
C PRO A 176 -14.31 -21.08 14.57
N PHE A 177 -13.43 -20.20 14.09
CA PHE A 177 -11.98 -20.41 14.18
C PHE A 177 -11.52 -20.18 15.63
N ILE A 178 -10.95 -21.22 16.24
CA ILE A 178 -10.50 -21.17 17.64
C ILE A 178 -9.00 -20.89 17.68
N LEU A 179 -8.64 -19.74 18.23
CA LEU A 179 -7.28 -19.33 18.53
C LEU A 179 -6.87 -19.84 19.92
N THR A 180 -5.73 -20.52 20.02
CA THR A 180 -5.11 -20.88 21.30
C THR A 180 -3.78 -20.16 21.45
N PRO A 181 -3.33 -19.82 22.67
CA PRO A 181 -2.01 -19.22 22.89
C PRO A 181 -0.87 -20.03 22.27
N GLN A 182 -0.95 -21.36 22.28
CA GLN A 182 0.06 -22.24 21.68
C GLN A 182 0.09 -22.14 20.15
N LEU A 183 -1.08 -21.97 19.50
CA LEU A 183 -1.15 -21.76 18.05
C LEU A 183 -0.53 -20.41 17.67
N VAL A 184 -0.84 -19.36 18.43
CA VAL A 184 -0.27 -18.03 18.22
C VAL A 184 1.24 -18.06 18.49
N GLU A 185 1.69 -18.74 19.54
CA GLU A 185 3.13 -18.90 19.83
C GLU A 185 3.88 -19.62 18.72
N ALA A 186 3.32 -20.71 18.18
CA ALA A 186 3.90 -21.40 17.03
C ALA A 186 4.01 -20.47 15.82
N ALA A 187 2.94 -19.72 15.52
CA ALA A 187 2.92 -18.77 14.41
C ALA A 187 3.92 -17.61 14.58
N VAL A 188 4.05 -17.06 15.79
CA VAL A 188 5.05 -16.03 16.10
C VAL A 188 6.47 -16.56 15.86
N ARG A 189 6.77 -17.78 16.30
CA ARG A 189 8.09 -18.40 16.07
C ARG A 189 8.34 -18.65 14.58
N GLU A 190 7.34 -19.13 13.84
CA GLU A 190 7.47 -19.38 12.40
C GLU A 190 7.64 -18.08 11.61
N GLU A 191 6.95 -17.01 11.98
CA GLU A 191 7.06 -15.73 11.28
C GLU A 191 8.44 -15.09 11.45
N LEU A 192 9.03 -15.23 12.64
CA LEU A 192 10.43 -14.85 12.89
C LEU A 192 11.42 -15.61 11.99
N LEU A 193 10.99 -16.68 11.31
CA LEU A 193 11.84 -17.56 10.52
C LEU A 193 11.51 -17.58 9.01
N ALA A 194 10.27 -17.25 8.58
CA ALA A 194 9.81 -17.62 7.23
C ALA A 194 8.91 -16.62 6.46
N THR A 195 8.64 -15.40 6.97
CA THR A 195 7.94 -14.29 6.27
C THR A 195 6.73 -14.68 5.40
N ARG A 196 5.91 -15.61 5.88
CA ARG A 196 4.78 -16.18 5.11
C ARG A 196 3.44 -15.48 5.39
N PHE A 197 3.39 -14.67 6.44
CA PHE A 197 2.18 -14.04 6.92
C PHE A 197 2.15 -12.55 6.53
N PRO A 198 1.26 -12.13 5.63
CA PRO A 198 1.33 -10.81 5.02
C PRO A 198 1.11 -9.66 6.03
N ILE A 199 0.19 -9.81 6.98
CA ILE A 199 -0.14 -8.73 7.93
C ILE A 199 0.95 -8.60 8.99
N SER A 200 1.37 -9.70 9.61
CA SER A 200 2.46 -9.67 10.58
C SER A 200 3.80 -9.26 9.97
N ASN A 201 4.09 -9.63 8.72
CA ASN A 201 5.28 -9.17 8.01
C ASN A 201 5.27 -7.65 7.79
N ALA A 202 4.12 -7.07 7.40
CA ALA A 202 3.97 -5.62 7.33
C ALA A 202 4.24 -4.95 8.69
N LEU A 203 3.74 -5.53 9.78
CA LEU A 203 3.98 -5.03 11.13
C LEU A 203 5.45 -5.14 11.56
N ILE A 204 6.15 -6.23 11.22
CA ILE A 204 7.59 -6.38 11.45
C ILE A 204 8.38 -5.29 10.72
N THR A 205 7.96 -4.95 9.49
CA THR A 205 8.62 -3.89 8.70
C THR A 205 8.56 -2.54 9.39
N LEU A 206 7.48 -2.25 10.14
CA LEU A 206 7.29 -0.99 10.86
C LEU A 206 7.83 -1.01 12.29
N GLN A 207 8.19 -2.18 12.84
CA GLN A 207 8.68 -2.30 14.21
C GLN A 207 10.04 -1.62 14.38
N LYS A 208 10.12 -0.72 15.35
CA LYS A 208 11.37 -0.02 15.72
C LYS A 208 12.20 -0.81 16.73
N LYS A 209 11.55 -1.68 17.51
CA LYS A 209 12.18 -2.46 18.57
C LYS A 209 11.92 -3.94 18.35
N LYS A 210 12.97 -4.75 18.52
CA LYS A 210 12.82 -6.20 18.56
C LYS A 210 12.07 -6.59 19.83
N ILE A 211 10.90 -7.20 19.67
CA ILE A 211 10.11 -7.69 20.80
C ILE A 211 10.53 -9.12 21.12
N GLU A 212 10.92 -9.36 22.38
CA GLU A 212 11.13 -10.71 22.89
C GLU A 212 9.79 -11.34 23.30
N TRP A 213 9.47 -12.46 22.66
CA TRP A 213 8.22 -13.18 22.86
C TRP A 213 8.38 -14.33 23.84
N SER A 214 7.46 -14.42 24.80
CA SER A 214 7.31 -15.55 25.72
C SER A 214 5.84 -15.97 25.77
N ALA A 215 5.57 -17.23 26.13
CA ALA A 215 4.20 -17.75 26.22
C ALA A 215 3.30 -16.87 27.11
N ASN A 216 3.79 -16.42 28.27
CA ASN A 216 3.07 -15.53 29.17
C ASN A 216 2.77 -14.17 28.53
N ARG A 217 3.72 -13.60 27.78
CA ARG A 217 3.53 -12.31 27.09
C ARG A 217 2.47 -12.42 25.99
N ILE A 218 2.48 -13.51 25.24
CA ILE A 218 1.46 -13.82 24.22
C ILE A 218 0.09 -13.97 24.87
N GLU A 219 -0.03 -14.77 25.92
CA GLU A 219 -1.30 -14.98 26.62
C GLU A 219 -1.88 -13.66 27.17
N GLN A 220 -1.04 -12.85 27.82
CA GLN A 220 -1.45 -11.53 28.31
C GLN A 220 -1.86 -10.59 27.18
N GLY A 221 -1.13 -10.58 26.06
CA GLY A 221 -1.48 -9.80 24.89
C GLY A 221 -2.82 -10.21 24.28
N LEU A 222 -3.10 -11.51 24.16
CA LEU A 222 -4.39 -12.02 23.70
C LEU A 222 -5.54 -11.62 24.63
N ARG A 223 -5.33 -11.65 25.95
CA ARG A 223 -6.31 -11.15 26.94
C ARG A 223 -6.57 -9.65 26.74
N ARG A 224 -5.52 -8.82 26.61
CA ARG A 224 -5.67 -7.38 26.34
C ARG A 224 -6.42 -7.09 25.04
N LEU A 225 -6.19 -7.88 24.00
CA LEU A 225 -6.92 -7.77 22.74
C LEU A 225 -8.39 -8.17 22.88
N ALA A 226 -8.70 -9.19 23.69
CA ALA A 226 -10.07 -9.58 24.00
C ALA A 226 -10.79 -8.51 24.84
N ASP A 227 -10.11 -7.87 25.79
CA ASP A 227 -10.64 -6.75 26.58
C ASP A 227 -10.99 -5.52 25.71
N LYS A 228 -10.34 -5.39 24.54
CA LYS A 228 -10.64 -4.40 23.50
C LYS A 228 -11.74 -4.82 22.52
N GLU A 229 -12.43 -5.93 22.81
CA GLU A 229 -13.52 -6.49 22.01
C GLU A 229 -13.13 -6.91 20.58
N LEU A 230 -11.83 -7.15 20.32
CA LEU A 230 -11.33 -7.69 19.03
C LEU A 230 -11.38 -9.22 18.95
N PHE A 231 -11.54 -9.86 20.11
CA PHE A 231 -11.68 -11.31 20.27
C PHE A 231 -12.67 -11.58 21.40
N LYS A 232 -13.31 -12.75 21.38
CA LYS A 232 -14.17 -13.22 22.47
C LYS A 232 -13.60 -14.52 23.04
N PRO A 233 -13.54 -14.71 24.37
CA PRO A 233 -13.17 -16.01 24.92
C PRO A 233 -14.21 -17.06 24.53
N ALA A 234 -13.75 -18.24 24.11
CA ALA A 234 -14.62 -19.33 23.72
C ALA A 234 -15.27 -19.92 24.98
N SER A 235 -16.58 -19.76 25.15
CA SER A 235 -17.34 -20.41 26.24
C SER A 235 -16.78 -20.15 27.66
N HIS A 236 -16.36 -18.91 27.95
CA HIS A 236 -15.72 -18.50 29.22
C HIS A 236 -14.36 -19.16 29.52
N ASP A 237 -13.79 -19.91 28.58
CA ASP A 237 -12.44 -20.46 28.66
C ASP A 237 -11.44 -19.43 28.11
N TYR A 238 -10.70 -18.76 29.01
CA TYR A 238 -9.66 -17.78 28.64
C TYR A 238 -8.41 -18.41 28.00
N SER A 239 -8.35 -19.73 27.87
CA SER A 239 -7.30 -20.42 27.11
C SER A 239 -7.65 -20.55 25.61
N LYS A 240 -8.85 -20.13 25.20
CA LYS A 240 -9.34 -20.22 23.82
C LYS A 240 -10.06 -18.94 23.43
N PHE A 241 -9.76 -18.42 22.26
CA PHE A 241 -10.36 -17.21 21.73
C PHE A 241 -11.06 -17.53 20.41
N VAL A 242 -12.24 -16.96 20.21
CA VAL A 242 -12.92 -16.91 18.92
C VAL A 242 -12.92 -15.47 18.41
N LEU A 243 -12.84 -15.32 17.10
CA LEU A 243 -12.93 -14.02 16.46
C LEU A 243 -14.32 -13.43 16.71
N ASP A 244 -14.39 -12.12 16.96
CA ASP A 244 -15.68 -11.42 16.95
C ASP A 244 -16.20 -11.27 15.49
N GLU A 245 -17.46 -10.86 15.33
CA GLU A 245 -18.10 -10.73 14.01
C GLU A 245 -17.43 -9.68 13.09
N LYS A 246 -16.97 -8.55 13.64
CA LYS A 246 -16.25 -7.51 12.89
C LYS A 246 -14.87 -8.02 12.46
N THR A 247 -14.16 -8.71 13.34
CA THR A 247 -12.84 -9.28 13.04
C THR A 247 -12.95 -10.45 12.05
N GLU A 248 -14.01 -11.27 12.16
CA GLU A 248 -14.31 -12.27 11.13
C GLU A 248 -14.65 -11.62 9.78
N HIS A 249 -15.47 -10.56 9.77
CA HIS A 249 -15.78 -9.83 8.55
C HIS A 249 -14.53 -9.20 7.92
N LEU A 250 -13.62 -8.65 8.73
CA LEU A 250 -12.31 -8.18 8.27
C LEU A 250 -11.54 -9.31 7.57
N ILE A 251 -11.43 -10.49 8.19
CA ILE A 251 -10.74 -11.64 7.59
C ILE A 251 -11.39 -12.07 6.28
N LEU A 252 -12.73 -12.09 6.21
CA LEU A 252 -13.44 -12.41 4.97
C LEU A 252 -13.11 -11.42 3.84
N ARG A 253 -13.12 -10.12 4.14
CA ARG A 253 -12.80 -9.06 3.20
C ARG A 253 -11.33 -9.08 2.80
N LEU A 254 -10.43 -9.44 3.71
CA LEU A 254 -8.99 -9.59 3.48
C LEU A 254 -8.59 -10.96 2.91
N SER A 255 -9.54 -11.88 2.68
CA SER A 255 -9.21 -13.26 2.30
C SER A 255 -8.43 -13.39 0.99
N ASN A 256 -8.42 -12.38 0.12
CA ASN A 256 -7.69 -12.39 -1.14
C ASN A 256 -6.59 -11.32 -1.16
N LEU A 257 -5.84 -11.17 -0.07
CA LEU A 257 -4.63 -10.35 -0.04
C LEU A 257 -3.66 -10.82 -1.13
N GLY A 258 -3.41 -9.95 -2.11
CA GLY A 258 -2.56 -10.26 -3.25
C GLY A 258 -1.52 -9.17 -3.53
N THR A 259 -1.68 -8.00 -2.94
CA THR A 259 -0.89 -6.83 -3.27
C THR A 259 -0.46 -6.09 -2.01
N ARG A 260 0.82 -5.70 -1.95
CA ARG A 260 1.39 -4.84 -0.91
C ARG A 260 1.96 -3.57 -1.53
N LEU A 261 1.71 -2.43 -0.91
CA LEU A 261 2.28 -1.14 -1.28
C LEU A 261 2.87 -0.49 -0.02
N ASP A 262 4.16 -0.18 -0.04
CA ASP A 262 4.82 0.54 1.04
C ASP A 262 5.05 1.99 0.59
N LEU A 263 4.53 2.94 1.35
CA LEU A 263 4.67 4.37 1.13
C LEU A 263 5.58 4.95 2.21
N ASN A 264 6.75 5.43 1.80
CA ASN A 264 7.74 6.04 2.69
C ASN A 264 8.03 7.47 2.23
N THR A 265 7.70 8.43 3.10
CA THR A 265 7.86 9.85 2.81
C THR A 265 8.87 10.45 3.78
N VAL A 266 9.89 11.13 3.24
CA VAL A 266 11.01 11.65 4.03
C VAL A 266 11.36 13.07 3.60
N TRP A 267 11.61 13.98 4.56
CA TRP A 267 12.00 15.36 4.29
C TRP A 267 12.89 15.94 5.39
N LEU A 268 13.71 16.92 5.02
CA LEU A 268 14.48 17.74 5.96
C LEU A 268 13.62 18.88 6.53
N GLY A 269 13.78 19.17 7.83
CA GLY A 269 12.96 20.18 8.53
C GLY A 269 13.02 21.59 7.94
N GLU A 270 14.14 21.97 7.30
CA GLU A 270 14.34 23.27 6.65
C GLU A 270 13.19 23.62 5.69
N LYS A 271 12.61 22.62 5.05
CA LYS A 271 11.52 22.76 4.09
C LYS A 271 10.25 23.37 4.69
N ASN A 272 9.99 23.12 5.97
CA ASN A 272 8.75 23.46 6.65
C ASN A 272 8.95 24.46 7.81
N ASN A 273 10.04 25.23 7.78
CA ASN A 273 10.46 26.10 8.90
C ASN A 273 10.61 25.33 10.22
N LEU A 274 10.93 24.04 10.13
CA LEU A 274 11.26 23.19 11.27
C LEU A 274 12.78 23.11 11.40
N ASP A 275 13.26 22.48 12.47
CA ASP A 275 14.69 22.34 12.73
C ASP A 275 15.38 21.63 11.53
N PRO A 276 16.29 22.32 10.81
CA PRO A 276 16.95 21.76 9.64
C PRO A 276 17.84 20.55 9.96
N ALA A 277 18.22 20.37 11.23
CA ALA A 277 19.00 19.20 11.68
C ALA A 277 18.14 17.94 11.88
N ILE A 278 16.81 18.05 11.86
CA ILE A 278 15.90 16.93 12.10
C ILE A 278 15.42 16.36 10.77
N LEU A 279 15.60 15.05 10.62
CA LEU A 279 15.02 14.27 9.55
C LEU A 279 13.62 13.79 9.95
N TYR A 280 12.62 14.14 9.15
CA TYR A 280 11.24 13.72 9.36
C TYR A 280 10.88 12.60 8.39
N ARG A 281 10.11 11.62 8.89
CA ARG A 281 9.71 10.43 8.15
C ARG A 281 8.28 10.05 8.49
N ALA A 282 7.52 9.65 7.47
CA ALA A 282 6.19 9.06 7.60
C ALA A 282 6.15 7.77 6.77
N GLU A 283 5.64 6.70 7.35
CA GLU A 283 5.61 5.36 6.76
C GLU A 283 4.20 4.77 6.89
N ALA A 284 3.67 4.25 5.78
CA ALA A 284 2.43 3.51 5.74
C ALA A 284 2.55 2.32 4.79
N ILE A 285 2.02 1.17 5.21
CA ILE A 285 1.92 -0.04 4.41
C ILE A 285 0.45 -0.30 4.09
N TYR A 286 0.17 -0.61 2.84
CA TYR A 286 -1.16 -0.89 2.33
C TYR A 286 -1.20 -2.32 1.83
N LEU A 287 -2.07 -3.12 2.44
CA LEU A 287 -2.32 -4.50 2.04
C LEU A 287 -3.67 -4.57 1.33
N GLN A 288 -3.66 -4.82 0.03
CA GLN A 288 -4.86 -4.84 -0.78
C GLN A 288 -5.42 -6.25 -0.93
N SER A 289 -6.72 -6.38 -0.67
CA SER A 289 -7.50 -7.60 -0.89
C SER A 289 -8.58 -7.35 -1.94
N GLY A 290 -8.44 -7.99 -3.10
CA GLY A 290 -9.33 -7.74 -4.24
C GLY A 290 -9.29 -6.28 -4.71
N VAL A 291 -10.40 -5.79 -5.26
CA VAL A 291 -10.48 -4.47 -5.94
C VAL A 291 -11.15 -3.37 -5.11
N PHE A 292 -11.63 -3.69 -3.91
CA PHE A 292 -12.47 -2.79 -3.11
C PHE A 292 -11.88 -2.43 -1.75
N ASP A 293 -11.00 -3.26 -1.22
CA ASP A 293 -10.55 -3.16 0.17
C ASP A 293 -9.04 -3.13 0.28
N MET A 294 -8.57 -2.21 1.11
CA MET A 294 -7.20 -2.19 1.57
C MET A 294 -7.15 -2.07 3.08
N LEU A 295 -6.15 -2.67 3.69
CA LEU A 295 -5.77 -2.44 5.06
C LEU A 295 -4.55 -1.51 5.07
N ARG A 296 -4.72 -0.31 5.62
CA ARG A 296 -3.65 0.65 5.88
C ARG A 296 -3.08 0.39 7.27
N ILE A 297 -1.77 0.25 7.35
CA ILE A 297 -1.01 0.02 8.58
C ILE A 297 0.03 1.14 8.67
N GLU A 298 -0.01 1.93 9.74
CA GLU A 298 0.96 3.01 9.97
C GLU A 298 1.44 2.99 11.42
N GLN A 299 2.66 3.47 11.65
CA GLN A 299 3.22 3.66 12.98
C GLN A 299 3.19 5.14 13.35
N GLU A 300 2.55 5.46 14.47
CA GLU A 300 2.53 6.80 15.06
C GLU A 300 3.06 6.73 16.52
N GLY A 301 4.28 7.22 16.72
CA GLY A 301 4.95 7.11 18.03
C GLY A 301 5.16 5.64 18.43
N GLU A 302 4.51 5.21 19.51
CA GLU A 302 4.50 3.82 20.04
C GLU A 302 3.21 3.05 19.68
N GLN A 303 2.32 3.67 18.90
CA GLN A 303 1.06 3.06 18.46
C GLN A 303 1.14 2.67 16.99
N VAL A 304 0.50 1.57 16.66
CA VAL A 304 0.21 1.13 15.31
C VAL A 304 -1.27 1.36 15.03
N ASN A 305 -1.58 2.11 13.99
CA ASN A 305 -2.94 2.28 13.51
C ASN A 305 -3.19 1.30 12.37
N LEU A 306 -4.23 0.46 12.52
CA LEU A 306 -4.74 -0.41 11.48
C LEU A 306 -6.11 0.10 11.03
N LYS A 307 -6.25 0.42 9.76
CA LYS A 307 -7.44 1.05 9.20
C LYS A 307 -7.85 0.42 7.88
N GLY A 308 -9.08 -0.07 7.81
CA GLY A 308 -9.73 -0.43 6.56
C GLY A 308 -10.01 0.83 5.73
N ILE A 309 -9.55 0.85 4.49
CA ILE A 309 -9.75 1.96 3.57
C ILE A 309 -10.18 1.47 2.18
N ALA A 310 -10.78 2.38 1.42
CA ALA A 310 -11.02 2.18 0.00
C ALA A 310 -9.77 2.56 -0.82
N PRO A 311 -9.55 1.96 -2.01
CA PRO A 311 -8.45 2.31 -2.91
C PRO A 311 -8.35 3.81 -3.22
N ILE A 312 -9.47 4.53 -3.31
CA ILE A 312 -9.42 5.98 -3.54
C ILE A 312 -8.65 6.74 -2.45
N GLN A 313 -8.73 6.27 -1.21
CA GLN A 313 -8.10 6.93 -0.06
C GLN A 313 -6.57 6.76 -0.07
N LEU A 314 -6.04 5.70 -0.67
CA LEU A 314 -4.60 5.57 -0.93
C LEU A 314 -4.09 6.74 -1.77
N PHE A 315 -4.84 7.15 -2.80
CA PHE A 315 -4.42 8.24 -3.67
C PHE A 315 -4.52 9.60 -2.98
N ASP A 316 -5.52 9.78 -2.11
CA ASP A 316 -5.58 10.96 -1.24
C ASP A 316 -4.31 11.02 -0.35
N ASP A 317 -3.87 9.89 0.23
CA ASP A 317 -2.67 9.81 1.08
C ASP A 317 -1.36 10.07 0.29
N ILE A 318 -1.23 9.53 -0.93
CA ILE A 318 -0.09 9.80 -1.83
C ILE A 318 -0.05 11.28 -2.22
N GLU A 319 -1.21 11.86 -2.56
CA GLU A 319 -1.32 13.27 -2.91
C GLU A 319 -0.93 14.17 -1.73
N ILE A 320 -1.41 13.87 -0.51
CA ILE A 320 -1.03 14.58 0.71
C ILE A 320 0.49 14.50 0.92
N SER A 321 1.07 13.31 0.80
CA SER A 321 2.51 13.10 0.96
C SER A 321 3.33 13.95 -0.02
N LEU A 322 2.90 13.98 -1.30
CA LEU A 322 3.52 14.81 -2.33
C LEU A 322 3.33 16.31 -2.07
N ARG A 323 2.15 16.75 -1.63
CA ARG A 323 1.89 18.17 -1.33
C ARG A 323 2.73 18.67 -0.16
N CYS A 324 2.82 17.88 0.91
CA CYS A 324 3.62 18.19 2.09
C CYS A 324 5.12 18.23 1.78
N CYS A 325 5.60 17.28 0.97
CA CYS A 325 7.01 17.14 0.69
C CYS A 325 7.48 17.80 -0.60
N MET A 326 6.60 18.33 -1.46
CA MET A 326 6.94 18.90 -2.76
C MET A 326 5.89 19.95 -3.23
N PRO A 327 5.66 21.04 -2.47
CA PRO A 327 4.57 21.99 -2.74
C PRO A 327 4.66 22.70 -4.10
N GLY A 328 5.87 22.82 -4.67
CA GLY A 328 6.10 23.41 -5.99
C GLY A 328 5.45 22.66 -7.16
N LEU A 329 5.11 21.38 -6.99
CA LEU A 329 4.42 20.57 -8.01
C LEU A 329 2.97 21.03 -8.24
N PHE A 330 2.28 21.51 -7.21
CA PHE A 330 0.83 21.74 -7.25
C PHE A 330 0.43 23.20 -7.51
N ALA A 331 1.37 24.15 -7.41
CA ALA A 331 1.06 25.58 -7.50
C ALA A 331 0.47 26.05 -8.86
N LYS A 332 0.55 25.25 -9.94
CA LYS A 332 -0.11 25.52 -11.24
C LYS A 332 -0.33 24.25 -12.08
N SER A 333 -0.83 23.16 -11.50
CA SER A 333 -1.18 21.96 -12.30
C SER A 333 -2.70 21.75 -12.30
N PRO A 334 -3.40 21.99 -13.43
CA PRO A 334 -4.86 21.81 -13.53
C PRO A 334 -5.29 20.33 -13.52
N SER A 335 -4.35 19.38 -13.41
CA SER A 335 -4.57 17.94 -13.51
C SER A 335 -4.89 17.21 -12.19
N PHE A 336 -4.80 17.90 -11.05
CA PHE A 336 -5.23 17.38 -9.73
C PHE A 336 -6.60 17.92 -9.30
N THR A 337 -7.33 18.58 -10.19
CA THR A 337 -8.76 18.75 -9.99
C THR A 337 -9.37 17.37 -10.21
N ARG A 338 -9.87 16.72 -9.14
CA ARG A 338 -10.76 15.56 -9.24
C ARG A 338 -11.61 15.75 -10.49
N ARG A 339 -11.49 14.88 -11.50
CA ARG A 339 -12.60 14.75 -12.44
C ARG A 339 -13.75 14.31 -11.54
N GLU A 340 -14.63 15.23 -11.18
CA GLU A 340 -15.96 14.87 -10.74
C GLU A 340 -16.50 13.99 -11.86
N ILE A 341 -16.44 12.67 -11.65
CA ILE A 341 -17.24 11.77 -12.45
C ILE A 341 -18.66 12.12 -12.01
N LYS A 342 -19.29 13.06 -12.73
CA LYS A 342 -20.74 13.17 -12.72
C LYS A 342 -21.23 11.82 -13.22
N ILE A 343 -21.62 10.98 -12.28
CA ILE A 343 -22.46 9.83 -12.59
C ILE A 343 -23.76 10.46 -13.06
N GLU A 344 -23.90 10.65 -14.37
CA GLU A 344 -25.20 10.93 -14.93
C GLU A 344 -26.08 9.75 -14.52
N PRO A 345 -27.21 10.00 -13.82
CA PRO A 345 -28.13 8.92 -13.52
C PRO A 345 -28.48 8.26 -14.86
N PRO A 346 -28.49 6.91 -14.93
CA PRO A 346 -28.85 6.23 -16.16
C PRO A 346 -30.16 6.82 -16.67
N PRO A 347 -30.29 7.05 -18.00
CA PRO A 347 -31.50 7.63 -18.55
C PRO A 347 -32.68 6.82 -18.02
N MET A 348 -33.57 7.49 -17.28
CA MET A 348 -34.78 6.83 -16.80
C MET A 348 -35.41 6.14 -18.01
N PRO A 349 -35.74 4.83 -17.91
CA PRO A 349 -36.42 4.16 -18.99
C PRO A 349 -37.63 5.01 -19.33
N LYS A 350 -37.67 5.54 -20.58
CA LYS A 350 -38.86 6.20 -21.09
C LYS A 350 -40.01 5.28 -20.75
N LYS A 351 -41.01 5.78 -20.01
CA LYS A 351 -42.22 5.05 -19.65
C LYS A 351 -42.59 4.18 -20.83
N SER A 352 -42.29 2.88 -20.73
CA SER A 352 -42.76 1.92 -21.70
C SER A 352 -44.26 2.07 -21.61
N GLN A 353 -44.88 2.50 -22.69
CA GLN A 353 -46.32 2.45 -22.80
C GLN A 353 -46.67 0.97 -22.63
N VAL A 354 -47.09 0.62 -21.42
CA VAL A 354 -47.75 -0.65 -21.15
C VAL A 354 -48.95 -0.65 -22.09
N PRO A 355 -49.03 -1.57 -23.07
CA PRO A 355 -50.24 -1.67 -23.87
C PRO A 355 -51.39 -1.94 -22.90
N ALA A 356 -52.41 -1.08 -22.97
CA ALA A 356 -53.60 -1.18 -22.15
C ALA A 356 -54.15 -2.61 -22.25
N SER A 357 -54.23 -3.30 -21.10
CA SER A 357 -54.92 -4.57 -21.02
C SER A 357 -56.36 -4.41 -21.52
N PRO A 358 -56.89 -5.35 -22.33
CA PRO A 358 -58.26 -5.27 -22.80
C PRO A 358 -59.24 -5.39 -21.62
N PRO A 359 -60.41 -4.74 -21.69
CA PRO A 359 -61.37 -4.72 -20.60
C PRO A 359 -61.91 -6.14 -20.34
N LEU A 360 -61.92 -6.53 -19.07
CA LEU A 360 -62.56 -7.74 -18.56
C LEU A 360 -64.06 -7.69 -18.87
N ALA A 361 -64.52 -8.60 -19.72
CA ALA A 361 -65.94 -8.85 -19.93
C ALA A 361 -66.53 -9.55 -18.70
N ASP A 362 -67.59 -8.95 -18.17
CA ASP A 362 -68.47 -9.55 -17.16
C ASP A 362 -69.04 -10.89 -17.65
N LYS A 363 -68.66 -11.98 -16.99
CA LYS A 363 -69.44 -13.22 -16.99
C LYS A 363 -69.58 -13.73 -15.56
N ARG A 364 -70.68 -13.33 -14.93
CA ARG A 364 -71.32 -14.12 -13.88
C ARG A 364 -71.74 -15.46 -14.49
N GLN A 365 -71.13 -16.56 -14.06
CA GLN A 365 -71.77 -17.87 -14.09
C GLN A 365 -71.49 -18.57 -12.77
N GLU A 366 -72.58 -18.87 -12.07
CA GLU A 366 -72.67 -19.64 -10.85
C GLU A 366 -72.16 -21.06 -11.09
N ALA A 367 -71.35 -21.59 -10.16
CA ALA A 367 -70.99 -23.01 -10.13
C ALA A 367 -71.37 -23.58 -8.75
N GLN A 368 -72.21 -24.63 -8.79
CA GLN A 368 -72.79 -25.36 -7.67
C GLN A 368 -71.74 -26.10 -6.81
N PRO A 369 -72.04 -26.38 -5.53
CA PRO A 369 -71.16 -27.15 -4.65
C PRO A 369 -71.18 -28.66 -4.98
N PRO A 370 -70.08 -29.38 -4.73
CA PRO A 370 -69.94 -30.80 -5.06
C PRO A 370 -70.69 -31.72 -4.08
N PRO A 371 -71.10 -32.94 -4.50
CA PRO A 371 -71.78 -33.88 -3.63
C PRO A 371 -70.79 -34.61 -2.70
N MET A 372 -71.22 -34.89 -1.47
CA MET A 372 -70.45 -35.66 -0.49
C MET A 372 -70.47 -37.16 -0.81
N PRO A 373 -69.34 -37.87 -0.57
CA PRO A 373 -69.25 -39.31 -0.79
C PRO A 373 -69.87 -40.10 0.38
N SER A 374 -70.47 -41.26 0.04
CA SER A 374 -71.09 -42.23 0.96
C SER A 374 -70.07 -43.15 1.61
#